data_AF-A0A929HZI6-F1
#
_entry.id   AF-A0A929HZI6-F1
#
_cell.length_a   1.000
_cell.length_b   1.000
_cell.length_c   1.000
_cell.angle_alpha   90.00
_cell.angle_beta   90.00
_cell.angle_gamma   90.00
#
_symmetry.space_group_name_H-M   'P 1'
#
loop_
_entity.id
_entity.type
_entity.pdbx_description
1 polymer ?
#
loop_
_entity_poly.entity_id
_entity_poly.type
_entity_poly.pdbx_seq_one_letter_code
_entity_poly.pdbx_strand_id
1 'polypeptide(L)' 'THTDVGAIILECTNMPPYAQDIQAAVKLPVFDVVTLINYAYTAVVQQGFPAYPG' A
#
# COMPACT_ATOMS: atom_id res chain seq x y z
N THR A 1 20.11 -11.62 10.29
CA THR A 1 19.16 -10.51 10.23
C THR A 1 19.31 -9.84 8.88
N HIS A 2 18.21 -9.58 8.16
CA HIS A 2 18.23 -8.84 6.90
C HIS A 2 17.98 -7.36 7.20
N THR A 3 19.01 -6.67 7.67
CA THR A 3 18.91 -5.30 8.18
C THR A 3 18.75 -4.24 7.08
N ASP A 4 18.86 -4.65 5.82
CA ASP A 4 18.75 -3.86 4.60
C ASP A 4 17.34 -3.85 3.99
N VAL A 5 16.42 -4.68 4.50
CA VAL A 5 15.04 -4.74 4.00
C VAL A 5 14.26 -3.51 4.43
N GLY A 6 13.83 -2.70 3.46
CA GLY A 6 13.05 -1.48 3.69
C GLY A 6 11.53 -1.63 3.57
N ALA A 7 11.04 -2.72 2.96
CA ALA A 7 9.62 -2.99 2.76
C ALA A 7 9.37 -4.46 2.38
N ILE A 8 8.11 -4.90 2.47
CA ILE A 8 7.66 -6.23 2.08
C ILE A 8 6.57 -6.11 1.01
N ILE A 9 6.61 -6.98 0.00
CA ILE A 9 5.55 -7.13 -1.01
C ILE A 9 4.93 -8.52 -0.85
N LEU A 10 3.61 -8.57 -0.67
CA LEU A 10 2.82 -9.79 -0.64
C LEU A 10 2.35 -10.10 -2.07
N GLU A 11 2.99 -11.09 -2.70
CA GLU A 11 2.75 -11.41 -4.11
C GLU A 11 1.49 -12.25 -4.35
N CYS A 12 1.11 -13.10 -3.39
CA CYS A 12 -0.10 -13.91 -3.49
C CYS A 12 -1.36 -13.06 -3.28
N THR A 13 -2.32 -13.18 -4.19
CA THR A 13 -3.60 -12.44 -4.16
C THR A 13 -4.49 -12.79 -2.97
N ASN A 14 -4.23 -13.89 -2.26
CA ASN A 14 -4.94 -14.27 -1.04
C ASN A 14 -4.32 -13.73 0.25
N MET A 15 -3.18 -13.04 0.17
CA MET A 15 -2.51 -12.47 1.33
C MET A 15 -2.99 -11.09 1.83
N PRO A 16 -3.74 -10.24 1.07
CA PRO A 16 -4.19 -8.94 1.58
C PRO A 16 -4.90 -8.96 2.94
N PRO A 17 -5.73 -9.96 3.30
CA PRO A 17 -6.33 -10.03 4.64
C PRO A 17 -5.34 -10.07 5.80
N TYR A 18 -4.08 -10.46 5.56
CA TYR A 18 -3.03 -10.57 6.57
C TYR A 18 -2.05 -9.38 6.56
N ALA A 19 -2.16 -8.46 5.59
CA ALA A 19 -1.17 -7.41 5.37
C ALA A 19 -1.00 -6.50 6.60
N GLN A 20 -2.10 -6.16 7.28
CA GLN A 20 -2.10 -5.35 8.49
C GLN A 20 -1.38 -6.06 9.65
N ASP A 21 -1.66 -7.34 9.89
CA ASP A 21 -1.05 -8.11 10.96
C ASP A 21 0.45 -8.28 10.72
N ILE A 22 0.85 -8.54 9.47
CA ILE A 22 2.25 -8.63 9.06
C ILE A 22 2.95 -7.29 9.27
N GLN A 23 2.35 -6.18 8.84
CA GLN A 23 2.91 -4.84 9.03
C GLN A 23 3.11 -4.52 10.52
N ALA A 24 2.13 -4.86 11.35
CA ALA A 24 2.23 -4.69 12.80
C ALA A 24 3.36 -5.52 13.42
N ALA A 25 3.61 -6.73 12.92
CA ALA A 25 4.67 -7.61 13.40
C ALA A 25 6.07 -7.15 12.96
N VAL A 26 6.22 -6.73 11.70
CA VAL A 26 7.53 -6.42 11.10
C VAL A 26 7.95 -4.96 11.23
N LYS A 27 7.01 -4.05 11.52
CA LYS A 27 7.24 -2.59 11.62
C LYS A 27 7.88 -1.99 10.35
N LEU A 28 7.59 -2.57 9.19
CA LEU A 28 8.00 -2.08 7.87
C LEU A 28 6.76 -1.85 6.99
N PRO A 29 6.86 -1.03 5.94
CA PRO A 29 5.85 -0.97 4.89
C PRO A 29 5.55 -2.36 4.31
N VAL A 30 4.27 -2.67 4.18
CA VAL A 30 3.79 -3.90 3.54
C VAL A 30 2.85 -3.50 2.41
N PHE A 31 3.14 -3.98 1.21
CA PHE A 31 2.34 -3.76 0.01
C PHE A 31 1.73 -5.07 -0.45
N ASP A 32 0.57 -4.99 -1.08
CA ASP A 32 -0.12 -6.12 -1.70
C ASP A 32 -0.78 -5.67 -3.00
N VAL A 33 -1.46 -6.61 -3.69
CA VAL A 33 -2.15 -6.33 -4.95
C VAL A 33 -3.18 -5.21 -4.83
N VAL A 34 -3.89 -5.09 -3.70
CA VAL A 34 -4.92 -4.06 -3.49
C VAL A 34 -4.26 -2.69 -3.35
N THR A 35 -3.20 -2.62 -2.55
CA THR A 35 -2.42 -1.40 -2.31
C THR A 35 -1.81 -0.89 -3.62
N LEU A 36 -1.21 -1.78 -4.41
CA LEU A 36 -0.56 -1.42 -5.67
C LEU A 36 -1.57 -1.01 -6.76
N ILE A 37 -2.74 -1.67 -6.83
CA ILE A 37 -3.83 -1.25 -7.74
C ILE A 37 -4.36 0.12 -7.35
N ASN A 38 -4.62 0.37 -6.06
CA ASN A 38 -5.06 1.68 -5.59
C ASN A 38 -4.03 2.77 -5.91
N TYR A 39 -2.74 2.47 -5.73
CA TYR A 39 -1.66 3.38 -6.11
C TYR A 39 -1.63 3.66 -7.61
N ALA A 40 -1.76 2.64 -8.45
CA ALA A 40 -1.82 2.82 -9.90
C ALA A 40 -3.06 3.63 -10.32
N TYR A 41 -4.22 3.36 -9.71
CA TYR A 41 -5.45 4.07 -9.97
C TYR A 41 -5.34 5.56 -9.62
N THR A 42 -4.83 5.91 -8.44
CA THR A 42 -4.67 7.31 -8.03
C THR A 42 -3.65 8.06 -8.87
N ALA A 43 -2.66 7.37 -9.44
CA ALA A 43 -1.68 7.98 -10.34
C ALA A 43 -2.24 8.35 -11.72
N VAL A 44 -3.28 7.65 -12.20
CA VAL A 44 -3.84 7.85 -13.56
C VAL A 44 -5.24 8.47 -13.56
N VAL A 45 -5.95 8.45 -12.44
CA VAL A 45 -7.30 9.01 -12.30
C VAL A 45 -7.26 10.25 -11.41
N GLN A 46 -7.27 11.42 -12.05
CA GLN A 46 -7.29 12.71 -11.37
C GLN A 46 -8.58 12.88 -10.55
N GLN A 47 -8.43 13.14 -9.25
CA GLN A 47 -9.53 13.54 -8.39
C GLN A 47 -9.75 15.06 -8.51
N GLY A 48 -11.01 15.49 -8.64
CA GLY A 48 -11.36 16.91 -8.60
C GLY A 48 -11.22 17.44 -7.18
N PHE A 49 -10.50 18.54 -7.01
CA PHE A 49 -10.43 19.23 -5.72
C PHE A 49 -11.58 20.24 -5.62
N PRO A 50 -12.26 20.35 -4.45
CA PRO A 50 -13.24 21.40 -4.25
C PRO A 50 -12.60 22.77 -4.53
N ALA A 51 -13.34 23.65 -5.22
CA ALA A 51 -12.90 25.03 -5.37
C ALA A 51 -12.79 25.68 -3.99
N TYR A 52 -11.68 26.40 -3.74
CA TYR A 52 -11.54 27.16 -2.51
C TYR A 52 -12.64 28.24 -2.45
N PRO A 53 -13.41 28.35 -1.36
CA PRO A 53 -14.63 29.16 -1.35
C PRO A 53 -14.40 30.69 -1.36
N GLY A 54 -13.18 31.18 -1.12
CA GLY A 54 -12.92 32.62 -1.03
C GLY A 54 -13.38 33.21 0.30
#